data_AF-A0A1R1I8Z6-F1
#
_entry.id   AF-A0A1R1I8Z6-F1
#
_cell.length_a   1.000
_cell.length_b   1.000
_cell.length_c   1.000
_cell.angle_alpha   90.00
_cell.angle_beta   90.00
_cell.angle_gamma   90.00
#
_symmetry.space_group_name_H-M   'P 1'
#
loop_
_entity.id
_entity.type
_entity.pdbx_description
1 polymer ?
#
loop_
_entity_poly.entity_id
_entity_poly.type
_entity_poly.pdbx_seq_one_letter_code
_entity_poly.pdbx_strand_id
1 'polypeptide(L)'
;MSDGPHRSLPLRKAWKELAKRGDQGTYDAEQVAEAAAGALASDFKNEIKWPLVDALKSIFTGRDNSLGLPEIALQELEEAKSLAAGSVFGTNAVAWSIELINEGRFGLDAFHEAIGLAAKMRGFANVRQVEEHYLRESNQRRADHVSARLSGAISNFSDGRLGAMLVSPEVAGARRPKKKTHLDEGVRL
;
A
#
# COMPACT_ATOMS: atom_id res chain seq x y z
N MET A 1 31.79 3.25 -6.63
CA MET A 1 30.86 2.92 -5.52
C MET A 1 29.49 2.73 -6.13
N SER A 2 28.99 1.50 -6.17
CA SER A 2 27.63 1.21 -6.64
C SER A 2 26.66 1.63 -5.53
N ASP A 3 25.70 2.50 -5.86
CA ASP A 3 24.68 2.98 -4.91
C ASP A 3 23.74 1.87 -4.39
N GLY A 4 23.89 0.63 -4.87
CA GLY A 4 23.16 -0.55 -4.40
C GLY A 4 21.99 -0.97 -5.32
N PRO A 5 21.47 -2.20 -5.16
CA PRO A 5 20.46 -2.77 -6.08
C PRO A 5 19.16 -1.96 -6.18
N HIS A 6 18.78 -1.22 -5.14
CA HIS A 6 17.59 -0.37 -5.15
C HIS A 6 17.60 0.71 -6.25
N ARG A 7 18.76 1.13 -6.74
CA ARG A 7 18.85 2.17 -7.78
C ARG A 7 18.35 1.66 -9.14
N SER A 8 18.73 0.43 -9.50
CA SER A 8 18.35 -0.24 -10.76
C SER A 8 16.98 -0.92 -10.72
N LEU A 9 16.35 -1.02 -9.54
CA LEU A 9 15.04 -1.66 -9.36
C LEU A 9 13.99 -1.11 -10.35
N PRO A 10 13.27 -1.95 -11.12
CA PRO A 10 12.28 -1.52 -12.10
C PRO A 10 10.92 -1.18 -11.45
N LEU A 11 10.95 -0.40 -10.36
CA LEU A 11 9.77 0.04 -9.63
C LEU A 11 9.75 1.57 -9.47
N ARG A 12 8.59 2.11 -9.06
CA ARG A 12 8.41 3.54 -8.80
C ARG A 12 9.40 4.06 -7.75
N LYS A 13 9.66 5.37 -7.78
CA LYS A 13 10.63 6.02 -6.87
C LYS A 13 10.36 5.74 -5.39
N ALA A 14 9.10 5.70 -4.97
CA ALA A 14 8.73 5.39 -3.59
C ALA A 14 9.15 3.97 -3.17
N TRP A 15 9.03 2.99 -4.07
CA TRP A 15 9.51 1.62 -3.86
C TRP A 15 11.03 1.52 -3.84
N LYS A 16 11.74 2.31 -4.68
CA LYS A 16 13.21 2.39 -4.60
C LYS A 16 13.68 2.92 -3.24
N GLU A 17 13.00 3.93 -2.72
CA GLU A 17 13.30 4.49 -1.40
C GLU A 17 12.97 3.49 -0.28
N LEU A 18 11.84 2.78 -0.38
CA LEU A 18 11.50 1.71 0.56
C LEU A 18 12.55 0.59 0.54
N ALA A 19 12.94 0.10 -0.65
CA ALA A 19 13.96 -0.93 -0.80
C ALA A 19 15.30 -0.49 -0.21
N LYS A 20 15.69 0.77 -0.43
CA LYS A 20 16.88 1.37 0.20
C LYS A 20 16.81 1.32 1.73
N ARG A 21 15.70 1.77 2.33
CA ARG A 21 15.53 1.77 3.79
C ARG A 21 15.41 0.36 4.36
N GLY A 22 14.81 -0.57 3.62
CA GLY A 22 14.71 -1.97 3.99
C GLY A 22 16.05 -2.71 3.95
N ASP A 23 16.94 -2.35 3.03
CA ASP A 23 18.27 -2.97 2.90
C ASP A 23 19.31 -2.39 3.87
N GLN A 24 19.12 -1.15 4.34
CA GLN A 24 20.05 -0.46 5.22
C GLN A 24 19.64 -0.58 6.70
N GLY A 25 20.49 -1.21 7.51
CA GLY A 25 20.27 -1.36 8.96
C GLY A 25 20.28 -0.05 9.77
N THR A 26 20.62 1.08 9.17
CA THR A 26 20.59 2.41 9.80
C THR A 26 19.18 2.96 9.98
N TYR A 27 18.20 2.42 9.26
CA TYR A 27 16.79 2.80 9.44
C TYR A 27 16.12 1.84 10.43
N ASP A 28 15.36 2.40 11.34
CA ASP A 28 14.54 1.62 12.27
C ASP A 28 13.25 1.10 11.60
N ALA A 29 12.48 0.28 12.32
CA ALA A 29 11.25 -0.30 11.81
C ALA A 29 10.18 0.75 11.48
N GLU A 30 10.12 1.85 12.23
CA GLU A 30 9.14 2.92 12.03
C GLU A 30 9.43 3.70 10.74
N GLN A 31 10.71 3.99 10.46
CA GLN A 31 11.15 4.64 9.24
C GLN A 31 10.95 3.78 7.98
N VAL A 32 11.04 2.45 8.11
CA VAL A 32 10.68 1.51 7.03
C VAL A 32 9.17 1.48 6.85
N ALA A 33 8.38 1.45 7.92
CA ALA A 33 6.93 1.50 7.86
C ALA A 33 6.42 2.81 7.21
N GLU A 34 6.98 3.97 7.56
CA GLU A 34 6.68 5.25 6.92
C GLU A 34 6.92 5.19 5.40
N ALA A 35 8.06 4.65 4.97
CA ALA A 35 8.34 4.48 3.56
C ALA A 35 7.41 3.45 2.88
N ALA A 36 6.98 2.41 3.59
CA ALA A 36 6.03 1.43 3.09
C ALA A 36 4.66 2.07 2.84
N ALA A 37 4.16 2.87 3.80
CA ALA A 37 2.94 3.65 3.62
C ALA A 37 3.04 4.58 2.40
N GLY A 38 4.17 5.28 2.24
CA GLY A 38 4.42 6.13 1.07
C GLY A 38 4.46 5.38 -0.26
N ALA A 39 5.03 4.17 -0.29
CA ALA A 39 5.06 3.32 -1.49
C ALA A 39 3.66 2.81 -1.87
N LEU A 40 2.90 2.32 -0.88
CA LEU A 40 1.51 1.87 -1.08
C LEU A 40 0.60 3.02 -1.53
N ALA A 41 0.75 4.21 -0.93
CA ALA A 41 0.02 5.41 -1.35
C ALA A 41 0.38 5.84 -2.78
N SER A 42 1.66 5.74 -3.15
CA SER A 42 2.08 5.96 -4.53
C SER A 42 1.42 4.98 -5.49
N ASP A 43 1.28 3.71 -5.13
CA ASP A 43 0.62 2.74 -6.01
C ASP A 43 -0.87 2.98 -6.13
N PHE A 44 -1.53 3.21 -4.99
CA PHE A 44 -2.95 3.52 -4.94
C PHE A 44 -3.29 4.70 -5.86
N LYS A 45 -2.55 5.81 -5.73
CA LYS A 45 -2.76 7.02 -6.55
C LYS A 45 -2.56 6.78 -8.06
N ASN A 46 -1.68 5.87 -8.45
CA ASN A 46 -1.36 5.64 -9.86
C ASN A 46 -2.21 4.53 -10.49
N GLU A 47 -2.74 3.60 -9.70
CA GLU A 47 -3.43 2.41 -10.21
C GLU A 47 -4.93 2.45 -9.94
N ILE A 48 -5.40 3.17 -8.93
CA ILE A 48 -6.82 3.24 -8.60
C ILE A 48 -7.36 4.60 -8.99
N LYS A 49 -8.43 4.59 -9.81
CA LYS A 49 -9.15 5.78 -10.22
C LYS A 49 -10.21 6.12 -9.18
N TRP A 50 -10.38 7.41 -8.87
CA TRP A 50 -11.37 7.89 -7.90
C TRP A 50 -12.82 7.43 -8.15
N PRO A 51 -13.31 7.35 -9.41
CA PRO A 51 -14.65 6.81 -9.66
C PRO A 51 -14.88 5.40 -9.12
N LEU A 52 -13.84 4.54 -9.11
CA LEU A 52 -13.94 3.23 -8.48
C LEU A 52 -14.04 3.36 -6.96
N VAL A 53 -13.21 4.23 -6.35
CA VAL A 53 -13.22 4.47 -4.89
C VAL A 53 -14.59 4.96 -4.43
N ASP A 54 -15.16 5.92 -5.16
CA ASP A 54 -16.47 6.50 -4.86
C ASP A 54 -17.59 5.47 -5.03
N ALA A 55 -17.57 4.68 -6.11
CA ALA A 55 -18.55 3.60 -6.33
C ALA A 55 -18.51 2.57 -5.20
N LEU A 56 -17.33 2.05 -4.86
CA LEU A 56 -17.17 1.09 -3.77
C LEU A 56 -17.67 1.68 -2.43
N LYS A 57 -17.31 2.93 -2.14
CA LYS A 57 -17.78 3.61 -0.91
C LYS A 57 -19.29 3.74 -0.89
N SER A 58 -19.92 4.12 -1.99
CA SER A 58 -21.40 4.22 -2.08
C SER A 58 -22.07 2.87 -1.83
N ILE A 59 -21.54 1.78 -2.40
CA ILE A 59 -22.08 0.42 -2.21
C ILE A 59 -22.00 0.02 -0.73
N PHE A 60 -20.82 0.15 -0.11
CA PHE A 60 -20.63 -0.20 1.30
C PHE A 60 -21.48 0.65 2.27
N THR A 61 -21.74 1.92 1.93
CA THR A 61 -22.53 2.82 2.78
C THR A 61 -24.03 2.77 2.47
N GLY A 62 -24.46 1.95 1.52
CA GLY A 62 -25.86 1.82 1.13
C GLY A 62 -26.44 3.09 0.50
N ARG A 63 -25.60 3.96 -0.08
CA ARG A 63 -26.08 5.19 -0.74
C ARG A 63 -26.91 4.86 -1.98
N ASP A 64 -26.46 3.88 -2.74
CA ASP A 64 -27.12 3.40 -3.96
C ASP A 64 -27.92 2.10 -3.68
N ASN A 65 -27.43 1.25 -2.75
CA ASN A 65 -28.17 0.13 -2.15
C ASN A 65 -28.82 0.51 -0.81
N SER A 66 -29.87 1.34 -0.86
CA SER A 66 -30.56 1.89 0.32
C SER A 66 -31.14 0.88 1.32
N LEU A 67 -31.25 -0.40 0.93
CA LEU A 67 -31.78 -1.47 1.77
C LEU A 67 -30.69 -2.31 2.48
N GLY A 68 -29.41 -2.10 2.17
CA GLY A 68 -28.30 -2.87 2.75
C GLY A 68 -28.37 -4.36 2.42
N LEU A 69 -29.05 -4.73 1.33
CA LEU A 69 -29.24 -6.12 0.92
C LEU A 69 -27.96 -6.62 0.23
N PRO A 70 -27.33 -7.72 0.70
CA PRO A 70 -26.11 -8.26 0.09
C PRO A 70 -26.25 -8.55 -1.40
N GLU A 71 -27.40 -9.06 -1.85
CA GLU A 71 -27.63 -9.42 -3.24
C GLU A 71 -27.55 -8.21 -4.18
N ILE A 72 -28.06 -7.06 -3.75
CA ILE A 72 -28.01 -5.80 -4.50
C ILE A 72 -26.58 -5.27 -4.52
N ALA A 73 -25.89 -5.24 -3.36
CA ALA A 73 -24.51 -4.79 -3.28
C ALA A 73 -23.57 -5.64 -4.15
N LEU A 74 -23.76 -6.96 -4.18
CA LEU A 74 -22.97 -7.87 -5.02
C LEU A 74 -23.18 -7.61 -6.51
N GLN A 75 -24.42 -7.34 -6.93
CA GLN A 75 -24.72 -6.97 -8.31
C GLN A 75 -24.05 -5.63 -8.70
N GLU A 76 -24.13 -4.62 -7.82
CA GLU A 76 -23.46 -3.31 -8.03
C GLU A 76 -21.93 -3.47 -8.07
N LEU A 77 -21.35 -4.36 -7.26
CA LEU A 77 -19.92 -4.68 -7.29
C LEU A 77 -19.49 -5.36 -8.59
N GLU A 78 -20.35 -6.23 -9.15
CA GLU A 78 -20.11 -6.85 -10.46
C GLU A 78 -20.04 -5.80 -11.56
N GLU A 79 -20.95 -4.82 -11.55
CA GLU A 79 -20.98 -3.70 -12.49
C GLU A 79 -19.76 -2.78 -12.32
N ALA A 80 -19.34 -2.55 -11.07
CA ALA A 80 -18.16 -1.76 -10.73
C ALA A 80 -16.83 -2.36 -11.22
N LYS A 81 -16.78 -3.66 -11.59
CA LYS A 81 -15.56 -4.27 -12.18
C LYS A 81 -15.07 -3.53 -13.42
N SER A 82 -15.99 -2.96 -14.20
CA SER A 82 -15.64 -2.15 -15.36
C SER A 82 -14.78 -0.91 -15.01
N LEU A 83 -14.99 -0.32 -13.82
CA LEU A 83 -14.22 0.82 -13.32
C LEU A 83 -12.79 0.42 -12.90
N ALA A 84 -12.59 -0.86 -12.56
CA ALA A 84 -11.29 -1.44 -12.23
C ALA A 84 -10.47 -1.88 -13.45
N ALA A 85 -11.04 -1.82 -14.66
CA ALA A 85 -10.39 -2.31 -15.87
C ALA A 85 -8.99 -1.67 -16.08
N GLY A 86 -8.01 -2.52 -16.35
CA GLY A 86 -6.60 -2.12 -16.53
C GLY A 86 -5.83 -1.89 -15.23
N SER A 87 -6.42 -2.18 -14.06
CA SER A 87 -5.77 -2.05 -12.76
C SER A 87 -5.90 -3.33 -11.93
N VAL A 88 -4.78 -4.04 -11.75
CA VAL A 88 -4.76 -5.22 -10.87
C VAL A 88 -5.11 -4.85 -9.43
N PHE A 89 -4.65 -3.67 -8.97
CA PHE A 89 -5.01 -3.17 -7.64
C PHE A 89 -6.52 -2.88 -7.57
N GLY A 90 -7.09 -2.21 -8.57
CA GLY A 90 -8.54 -1.98 -8.64
C GLY A 90 -9.34 -3.29 -8.64
N THR A 91 -8.90 -4.29 -9.42
CA THR A 91 -9.55 -5.62 -9.47
C THR A 91 -9.53 -6.30 -8.11
N ASN A 92 -8.40 -6.26 -7.40
CA ASN A 92 -8.29 -6.83 -6.05
C ASN A 92 -9.16 -6.07 -5.04
N ALA A 93 -9.30 -4.75 -5.18
CA ALA A 93 -10.19 -3.96 -4.32
C ALA A 93 -11.66 -4.39 -4.50
N VAL A 94 -12.11 -4.61 -5.74
CA VAL A 94 -13.46 -5.14 -6.01
C VAL A 94 -13.61 -6.56 -5.45
N ALA A 95 -12.62 -7.43 -5.65
CA ALA A 95 -12.67 -8.81 -5.15
C ALA A 95 -12.80 -8.88 -3.63
N TRP A 96 -12.00 -8.10 -2.88
CA TRP A 96 -12.16 -8.02 -1.43
C TRP A 96 -13.48 -7.38 -1.00
N SER A 97 -13.99 -6.44 -1.79
CA SER A 97 -15.31 -5.87 -1.52
C SER A 97 -16.41 -6.93 -1.62
N ILE A 98 -16.35 -7.78 -2.63
CA ILE A 98 -17.27 -8.91 -2.81
C ILE A 98 -17.17 -9.89 -1.62
N GLU A 99 -15.95 -10.23 -1.21
CA GLU A 99 -15.73 -11.16 -0.08
C GLU A 99 -16.34 -10.61 1.21
N LEU A 100 -16.04 -9.35 1.56
CA LEU A 100 -16.56 -8.75 2.79
C LEU A 100 -18.09 -8.62 2.78
N ILE A 101 -18.69 -8.30 1.63
CA ILE A 101 -20.16 -8.24 1.51
C ILE A 101 -20.78 -9.64 1.62
N ASN A 102 -20.17 -10.69 1.07
CA ASN A 102 -20.60 -12.08 1.28
C ASN A 102 -20.55 -12.49 2.76
N GLU A 103 -19.59 -11.96 3.52
CA GLU A 103 -19.51 -12.12 4.98
C GLU A 103 -20.53 -11.26 5.75
N GLY A 104 -21.38 -10.49 5.06
CA GLY A 104 -22.36 -9.59 5.66
C GLY A 104 -21.74 -8.32 6.26
N ARG A 105 -20.53 -7.94 5.84
CA ARG A 105 -19.80 -6.80 6.37
C ARG A 105 -20.03 -5.56 5.51
N PHE A 106 -20.67 -4.56 6.11
CA PHE A 106 -21.03 -3.29 5.48
C PHE A 106 -20.42 -2.09 6.21
N GLY A 107 -20.66 -0.90 5.67
CA GLY A 107 -20.28 0.36 6.27
C GLY A 107 -18.85 0.78 5.93
N LEU A 108 -18.50 1.95 6.45
CA LEU A 108 -17.24 2.61 6.11
C LEU A 108 -16.00 1.81 6.58
N ASP A 109 -16.12 1.10 7.70
CA ASP A 109 -15.03 0.28 8.23
C ASP A 109 -14.72 -0.91 7.31
N ALA A 110 -15.75 -1.61 6.81
CA ALA A 110 -15.58 -2.71 5.85
C ALA A 110 -15.05 -2.21 4.50
N PHE A 111 -15.49 -1.03 4.06
CA PHE A 111 -14.92 -0.37 2.88
C PHE A 111 -13.42 -0.10 3.03
N HIS A 112 -13.02 0.51 4.15
CA HIS A 112 -11.60 0.76 4.40
C HIS A 112 -10.80 -0.54 4.48
N GLU A 113 -11.35 -1.57 5.11
CA GLU A 113 -10.71 -2.87 5.17
C GLU A 113 -10.48 -3.49 3.79
N ALA A 114 -11.48 -3.43 2.89
CA ALA A 114 -11.35 -3.90 1.51
C ALA A 114 -10.15 -3.24 0.79
N ILE A 115 -10.04 -1.92 0.91
CA ILE A 115 -8.94 -1.15 0.31
C ILE A 115 -7.59 -1.53 0.96
N GLY A 116 -7.56 -1.69 2.29
CA GLY A 116 -6.36 -2.09 3.02
C GLY A 116 -5.84 -3.47 2.62
N LEU A 117 -6.73 -4.45 2.52
CA LEU A 117 -6.41 -5.82 2.09
C LEU A 117 -5.88 -5.83 0.66
N ALA A 118 -6.54 -5.12 -0.26
CA ALA A 118 -6.07 -4.98 -1.64
C ALA A 118 -4.70 -4.28 -1.72
N ALA A 119 -4.46 -3.27 -0.88
CA ALA A 119 -3.19 -2.57 -0.80
C ALA A 119 -2.05 -3.48 -0.32
N LYS A 120 -2.30 -4.30 0.72
CA LYS A 120 -1.32 -5.28 1.19
C LYS A 120 -1.00 -6.31 0.12
N MET A 121 -1.99 -6.84 -0.60
CA MET A 121 -1.76 -7.75 -1.73
C MET A 121 -0.85 -7.13 -2.78
N ARG A 122 -1.14 -5.87 -3.17
CA ARG A 122 -0.29 -5.13 -4.13
C ARG A 122 1.11 -4.92 -3.58
N GLY A 123 1.22 -4.59 -2.29
CA GLY A 123 2.47 -4.44 -1.57
C GLY A 123 3.33 -5.70 -1.60
N PHE A 124 2.77 -6.85 -1.23
CA PHE A 124 3.50 -8.13 -1.23
C PHE A 124 3.93 -8.56 -2.64
N ALA A 125 3.13 -8.29 -3.66
CA ALA A 125 3.54 -8.52 -5.04
C ALA A 125 4.81 -7.70 -5.41
N ASN A 126 4.85 -6.43 -5.00
CA ASN A 126 6.02 -5.59 -5.23
C ASN A 126 7.21 -5.98 -4.35
N VAL A 127 7.00 -6.49 -3.12
CA VAL A 127 8.09 -7.04 -2.29
C VAL A 127 8.74 -8.24 -2.98
N ARG A 128 7.95 -9.15 -3.58
CA ARG A 128 8.50 -10.26 -4.38
C ARG A 128 9.35 -9.75 -5.54
N GLN A 129 8.90 -8.71 -6.24
CA GLN A 129 9.69 -8.11 -7.30
C GLN A 129 11.01 -7.49 -6.79
N VAL A 130 10.99 -6.86 -5.61
CA VAL A 130 12.22 -6.36 -4.95
C VAL A 130 13.15 -7.50 -4.60
N GLU A 131 12.64 -8.56 -3.98
CA GLU A 131 13.42 -9.74 -3.60
C GLU A 131 14.09 -10.38 -4.82
N GLU A 132 13.33 -10.67 -5.88
CA GLU A 132 13.88 -11.24 -7.11
C GLU A 132 14.93 -10.33 -7.76
N HIS A 133 14.75 -9.01 -7.71
CA HIS A 133 15.75 -8.06 -8.21
C HIS A 133 17.04 -8.12 -7.39
N TYR A 134 16.93 -8.18 -6.06
CA TYR A 134 18.08 -8.30 -5.17
C TYR A 134 18.79 -9.65 -5.29
N LEU A 135 18.06 -10.72 -5.61
CA LEU A 135 18.65 -12.03 -5.94
C LEU A 135 19.53 -11.96 -7.18
N ARG A 136 19.06 -11.25 -8.22
CA ARG A 136 19.80 -11.10 -9.49
C ARG A 136 20.99 -10.16 -9.37
N GLU A 137 20.84 -9.04 -8.66
CA GLU A 137 21.83 -7.95 -8.62
C GLU A 137 22.77 -7.99 -7.40
N SER A 138 22.53 -8.89 -6.43
CA SER A 138 23.36 -8.99 -5.23
C SER A 138 23.55 -10.42 -4.74
N ASN A 139 22.83 -10.85 -3.70
CA ASN A 139 22.94 -12.18 -3.11
C ASN A 139 21.71 -12.55 -2.28
N GLN A 140 21.53 -13.85 -2.04
CA GLN A 140 20.42 -14.42 -1.27
C GLN A 140 20.22 -13.74 0.09
N ARG A 141 21.30 -13.62 0.88
CA ARG A 141 21.22 -13.03 2.22
C ARG A 141 20.63 -11.62 2.23
N ARG A 142 21.02 -10.78 1.27
CA ARG A 142 20.47 -9.40 1.17
C ARG A 142 19.05 -9.39 0.65
N ALA A 143 18.71 -10.27 -0.29
CA ALA A 143 17.34 -10.43 -0.77
C ALA A 143 16.39 -10.86 0.36
N ASP A 144 16.77 -11.88 1.14
CA ASP A 144 16.01 -12.34 2.30
C ASP A 144 15.84 -11.22 3.33
N HIS A 145 16.92 -10.48 3.61
CA HIS A 145 16.91 -9.38 4.56
C HIS A 145 15.93 -8.27 4.17
N VAL A 146 16.02 -7.77 2.93
CA VAL A 146 15.13 -6.70 2.46
C VAL A 146 13.69 -7.20 2.37
N SER A 147 13.47 -8.41 1.86
CA SER A 147 12.13 -9.02 1.73
C SER A 147 11.44 -9.16 3.08
N ALA A 148 12.15 -9.69 4.09
CA ALA A 148 11.63 -9.83 5.45
C ALA A 148 11.27 -8.47 6.07
N ARG A 149 12.13 -7.45 5.90
CA ARG A 149 11.89 -6.11 6.45
C ARG A 149 10.71 -5.40 5.77
N LEU A 150 10.59 -5.51 4.45
CA LEU A 150 9.48 -4.88 3.74
C LEU A 150 8.16 -5.59 4.03
N SER A 151 8.16 -6.93 4.00
CA SER A 151 6.99 -7.75 4.34
C SER A 151 6.53 -7.48 5.78
N GLY A 152 7.46 -7.41 6.73
CA GLY A 152 7.13 -7.08 8.13
C GLY A 152 6.51 -5.69 8.27
N ALA A 153 7.08 -4.68 7.59
CA ALA A 153 6.55 -3.32 7.61
C ALA A 153 5.11 -3.25 7.05
N ILE A 154 4.83 -3.95 5.94
CA ILE A 154 3.49 -3.99 5.33
C ILE A 154 2.50 -4.77 6.20
N SER A 155 2.93 -5.89 6.78
CA SER A 155 2.08 -6.77 7.59
C SER A 155 1.59 -6.07 8.87
N ASN A 156 2.39 -5.17 9.43
CA ASN A 156 2.08 -4.45 10.67
C ASN A 156 0.99 -3.38 10.53
N PHE A 157 0.56 -3.04 9.31
CA PHE A 157 -0.57 -2.14 9.14
C PHE A 157 -1.88 -2.83 9.51
N SER A 158 -2.76 -2.13 10.22
CA SER A 158 -4.19 -2.51 10.25
C SER A 158 -4.78 -2.26 8.86
N ASP A 159 -5.56 -3.21 8.36
CA ASP A 159 -6.20 -3.12 7.04
C ASP A 159 -7.12 -1.90 6.95
N GLY A 160 -8.04 -1.74 7.91
CA GLY A 160 -8.91 -0.57 7.97
C GLY A 160 -8.15 0.75 8.08
N ARG A 161 -7.11 0.85 8.92
CA ARG A 161 -6.31 2.09 9.03
C ARG A 161 -5.54 2.40 7.75
N LEU A 162 -5.00 1.38 7.08
CA LEU A 162 -4.30 1.54 5.81
C LEU A 162 -5.27 2.00 4.72
N GLY A 163 -6.44 1.36 4.60
CA GLY A 163 -7.43 1.77 3.62
C GLY A 163 -7.93 3.19 3.87
N ALA A 164 -8.26 3.54 5.11
CA ALA A 164 -8.65 4.90 5.50
C ALA A 164 -7.58 5.94 5.11
N MET A 165 -6.30 5.63 5.35
CA MET A 165 -5.18 6.49 4.94
C MET A 165 -5.14 6.67 3.41
N LEU A 166 -5.32 5.60 2.64
CA LEU A 166 -5.21 5.64 1.17
C LEU A 166 -6.35 6.40 0.49
N VAL A 167 -7.57 6.29 1.03
CA VAL A 167 -8.75 7.00 0.50
C VAL A 167 -8.92 8.41 1.08
N SER A 168 -8.01 8.85 1.96
CA SER A 168 -8.03 10.20 2.52
C SER A 168 -7.32 11.20 1.59
N PRO A 169 -7.99 12.29 1.17
CA PRO A 169 -7.41 13.29 0.27
C PRO A 169 -6.11 13.96 0.77
N GLU A 170 -5.91 14.02 2.10
CA GLU A 170 -4.82 14.77 2.72
C GLU A 170 -3.42 14.11 2.60
N VAL A 171 -3.36 12.81 2.31
CA VAL A 171 -2.06 12.08 2.20
C VAL A 171 -1.29 12.46 0.93
N ALA A 172 -1.92 13.16 -0.02
CA ALA A 172 -1.25 13.71 -1.19
C ALA A 172 -0.14 14.73 -0.85
N GLY A 173 -0.08 15.23 0.40
CA GLY A 173 0.88 16.24 0.87
C GLY A 173 1.80 15.84 2.03
N ALA A 174 1.93 14.56 2.39
CA ALA A 174 2.66 14.17 3.60
C ALA A 174 4.17 14.51 3.52
N ARG A 175 4.55 15.46 4.40
CA ARG A 175 5.87 16.01 4.76
C ARG A 175 7.06 15.13 4.38
N ARG A 176 8.03 15.72 3.65
CA ARG A 176 9.39 15.19 3.56
C ARG A 176 9.94 14.97 4.98
N PRO A 177 10.44 13.77 5.33
CA PRO A 177 11.11 13.57 6.60
C PRO A 177 12.33 14.50 6.65
N LYS A 178 12.39 15.36 7.68
CA LYS A 178 13.60 16.14 7.97
C LYS A 178 14.67 15.14 8.41
N LYS A 179 15.71 15.01 7.59
CA LYS A 179 16.94 14.30 7.94
C LYS A 179 17.45 14.90 9.26
N LYS A 180 17.49 14.13 10.34
CA LYS A 180 18.11 14.56 11.60
C LYS A 180 19.62 14.68 11.37
N THR A 181 20.10 15.91 11.14
CA THR A 181 21.52 16.25 11.28
C THR A 181 21.78 16.55 12.75
N HIS A 182 22.08 15.53 13.54
CA HIS A 182 22.75 15.70 14.82
C HIS A 182 24.15 15.10 14.70
N LEU A 183 25.07 15.87 14.12
CA LEU A 183 26.50 15.69 14.28
C LEU A 183 27.11 17.10 14.41
N ASP A 184 27.87 17.27 15.49
CA ASP A 184 28.71 18.41 15.89
C ASP A 184 28.04 19.74 16.32
N GLU A 185 27.45 19.74 17.52
CA GLU A 185 27.62 20.88 18.42
C GLU A 185 28.98 20.70 19.13
N GLY A 186 29.98 21.45 18.69
CA GLY A 186 31.32 21.45 19.29
C GLY A 186 31.29 21.86 20.77
N VAL A 187 32.14 21.21 21.56
CA VAL A 187 32.36 21.50 22.99
C VAL A 187 32.80 22.96 23.14
N ARG A 188 32.08 23.73 23.96
CA ARG A 188 32.54 25.05 24.41
C ARG A 188 33.53 24.86 25.55
N LEU A 189 34.77 25.31 25.34
CA LEU A 189 35.76 25.57 26.39
C LEU A 189 35.34 26.79 27.21
#